data_AF-A0A957EPG4-F1
#
_entry.id   AF-A0A957EPG4-F1
#
_cell.length_a   1.000
_cell.length_b   1.000
_cell.length_c   1.000
_cell.angle_alpha   90.00
_cell.angle_beta   90.00
_cell.angle_gamma   90.00
#
_symmetry.space_group_name_H-M   'P 1'
#
loop_
_entity.id
_entity.type
_entity.pdbx_description
1 polymer ?
#
loop_
_entity_poly.entity_id
_entity_poly.type
_entity_poly.pdbx_seq_one_letter_code
_entity_poly.pdbx_strand_id
1 'polypeptide(L)'
;QSCYWDVVDAFKQDFIDHRLIPKGVAWPAGLNYPGGIEYDCNGNLDPDSWEEWGFAMLGGKYIHGEQGFNDGYGFPVFLSHGPTSNWPPDSLPYSFCGQSRSGVLGSAAYQAELSQYFQAIDSYISSDNYANAAYYHIVNEPQTDGDYTIVGQISAFVETAAPHLRQLVSEQVEPAIYNYPGAKIDIWMPTISNYESEKSHDRQQYHDEDVWWYYLYGDDPPLPNPILMSHPGVEARLTPWLAWAERVDGLLHYSATDWSPNPWDDPNVTGQDNGDGFFFYPPRQDGTQLATCGENGNRLVPSIRWENLRDGMEDYEYLWLLSGKPQIGSNNRADSFVDQLVQSRTLYSHIPTELEDVRTAVANAILNPPVYDYHVYLPTVKQ
;
A
#
# COMPACT_ATOMS: atom_id res chain seq x y z
N GLN A 1 1.39 -29.51 -3.12
CA GLN A 1 0.43 -30.16 -4.05
C GLN A 1 0.81 -29.73 -5.46
N SER A 2 0.74 -30.59 -6.47
CA SER A 2 1.35 -30.34 -7.79
C SER A 2 0.82 -29.09 -8.52
N CYS A 3 -0.36 -28.57 -8.18
CA CYS A 3 -0.95 -27.37 -8.80
C CYS A 3 -0.86 -26.10 -7.93
N TYR A 4 -0.33 -26.19 -6.71
CA TYR A 4 -0.42 -25.09 -5.74
C TYR A 4 0.22 -23.81 -6.29
N TRP A 5 1.44 -23.93 -6.83
CA TRP A 5 2.15 -22.78 -7.38
C TRP A 5 1.49 -22.21 -8.63
N ASP A 6 0.86 -23.04 -9.47
CA ASP A 6 0.07 -22.57 -10.62
C ASP A 6 -1.10 -21.68 -10.15
N VAL A 7 -1.74 -22.05 -9.03
CA VAL A 7 -2.82 -21.26 -8.44
C VAL A 7 -2.31 -19.94 -7.86
N VAL A 8 -1.17 -19.96 -7.15
CA VAL A 8 -0.57 -18.74 -6.62
C VAL A 8 -0.15 -17.82 -7.76
N ASP A 9 0.47 -18.35 -8.81
CA ASP A 9 0.88 -17.58 -9.99
C ASP A 9 -0.33 -16.96 -10.70
N ALA A 10 -1.41 -17.72 -10.89
CA ALA A 10 -2.64 -17.19 -11.48
C ALA A 10 -3.24 -16.06 -10.64
N PHE A 11 -3.19 -16.17 -9.31
CA PHE A 11 -3.67 -15.12 -8.41
C PHE A 11 -2.78 -13.86 -8.46
N LYS A 12 -1.46 -14.04 -8.51
CA LYS A 12 -0.52 -12.92 -8.66
C LYS A 12 -0.65 -12.24 -10.02
N GLN A 13 -0.91 -13.01 -11.08
CA GLN A 13 -1.22 -12.47 -12.40
C GLN A 13 -2.53 -11.67 -12.39
N ASP A 14 -3.57 -12.14 -11.70
CA ASP A 14 -4.81 -11.40 -11.54
C ASP A 14 -4.54 -10.03 -10.88
N PHE A 15 -3.67 -9.96 -9.86
CA PHE A 15 -3.27 -8.68 -9.25
C PHE A 15 -2.58 -7.75 -10.23
N ILE A 16 -1.67 -8.27 -11.07
CA ILE A 16 -1.02 -7.48 -12.13
C ILE A 16 -2.05 -6.95 -13.13
N ASP A 17 -2.96 -7.81 -13.59
CA ASP A 17 -4.02 -7.46 -14.54
C ASP A 17 -5.00 -6.42 -13.98
N HIS A 18 -5.03 -6.24 -12.65
CA HIS A 18 -5.84 -5.23 -11.96
C HIS A 18 -5.03 -4.03 -11.45
N ARG A 19 -3.72 -3.95 -11.74
CA ARG A 19 -2.79 -2.85 -11.37
C ARG A 19 -2.54 -2.76 -9.86
N LEU A 20 -2.37 -3.93 -9.25
CA LEU A 20 -2.33 -4.06 -7.81
C LEU A 20 -1.15 -4.84 -7.31
N ILE A 21 -0.89 -4.62 -6.03
CA ILE A 21 0.26 -5.16 -5.34
C ILE A 21 -0.27 -5.92 -4.12
N PRO A 22 0.04 -7.20 -3.97
CA PRO A 22 -0.34 -7.97 -2.81
C PRO A 22 0.43 -7.48 -1.57
N LYS A 23 -0.21 -7.56 -0.39
CA LYS A 23 0.40 -7.15 0.90
C LYS A 23 1.78 -7.78 1.13
N GLY A 24 2.00 -9.03 0.72
CA GLY A 24 3.26 -9.75 0.93
C GLY A 24 3.63 -10.65 -0.23
N VAL A 25 4.85 -11.19 -0.17
CA VAL A 25 5.45 -12.03 -1.21
C VAL A 25 4.59 -13.27 -1.49
N ALA A 26 4.35 -14.12 -0.50
CA ALA A 26 3.35 -15.19 -0.52
C ALA A 26 3.15 -15.71 0.91
N TRP A 27 2.09 -16.47 1.18
CA TRP A 27 1.99 -17.19 2.45
C TRP A 27 2.71 -18.54 2.34
N PRO A 28 3.55 -18.95 3.32
CA PRO A 28 3.84 -18.24 4.57
C PRO A 28 5.04 -17.27 4.49
N ALA A 29 5.69 -17.13 3.34
CA ALA A 29 6.91 -16.32 3.16
C ALA A 29 6.73 -14.80 3.36
N GLY A 30 7.10 -14.36 4.55
CA GLY A 30 7.38 -12.96 4.88
C GLY A 30 8.65 -12.87 5.72
N LEU A 31 9.21 -11.66 5.88
CA LEU A 31 10.43 -11.47 6.66
C LEU A 31 10.20 -11.53 8.18
N ASN A 32 8.93 -11.51 8.62
CA ASN A 32 8.52 -11.44 10.03
C ASN A 32 7.74 -12.66 10.52
N TYR A 33 7.47 -13.64 9.65
CA TYR A 33 6.54 -14.71 9.94
C TYR A 33 7.29 -15.98 10.37
N PRO A 34 6.74 -16.81 11.27
CA PRO A 34 7.19 -18.19 11.43
C PRO A 34 6.82 -18.98 10.17
N GLY A 35 7.61 -18.80 9.12
CA GLY A 35 7.37 -19.38 7.80
C GLY A 35 8.08 -18.61 6.70
N GLY A 36 8.84 -19.33 5.88
CA GLY A 36 9.59 -18.78 4.75
C GLY A 36 10.90 -18.09 5.11
N ILE A 37 11.16 -17.79 6.38
CA ILE A 37 12.48 -17.38 6.88
C ILE A 37 12.68 -17.90 8.30
N GLU A 38 13.90 -18.30 8.65
CA GLU A 38 14.28 -18.65 10.02
C GLU A 38 15.27 -17.64 10.59
N TYR A 39 15.14 -17.35 11.89
CA TYR A 39 16.08 -16.53 12.65
C TYR A 39 16.56 -17.34 13.86
N ASP A 40 17.88 -17.46 14.03
CA ASP A 40 18.48 -18.35 15.03
C ASP A 40 18.69 -17.71 16.42
N CYS A 41 18.22 -16.47 16.62
CA CYS A 41 18.50 -15.67 17.82
C CYS A 41 19.99 -15.45 18.11
N ASN A 42 20.85 -15.50 17.09
CA ASN A 42 22.28 -15.17 17.17
C ASN A 42 22.71 -14.27 16.00
N GLY A 43 21.77 -13.57 15.37
CA GLY A 43 22.03 -12.66 14.26
C GLY A 43 22.06 -13.31 12.87
N ASN A 44 21.73 -14.60 12.73
CA ASN A 44 21.68 -15.25 11.42
C ASN A 44 20.24 -15.45 10.95
N LEU A 45 19.97 -14.95 9.75
CA LEU A 45 18.76 -15.24 8.99
C LEU A 45 19.03 -16.33 7.97
N ASP A 46 18.11 -17.29 7.86
CA ASP A 46 18.11 -18.32 6.82
C ASP A 46 16.84 -18.18 5.96
N PRO A 47 16.92 -17.46 4.82
CA PRO A 47 15.80 -17.27 3.90
C PRO A 47 15.52 -18.49 3.01
N ASP A 48 16.38 -19.51 3.05
CA ASP A 48 16.31 -20.75 2.25
C ASP A 48 15.80 -21.95 3.05
N SER A 49 15.69 -21.82 4.38
CA SER A 49 15.26 -22.86 5.33
C SER A 49 13.94 -23.56 4.98
N TRP A 50 13.11 -22.96 4.12
CA TRP A 50 11.82 -23.48 3.69
C TRP A 50 11.77 -23.96 2.24
N GLU A 51 12.93 -24.14 1.58
CA GLU A 51 13.04 -24.60 0.19
C GLU A 51 12.17 -23.75 -0.77
N GLU A 52 11.27 -24.37 -1.55
CA GLU A 52 10.32 -23.67 -2.43
C GLU A 52 9.31 -22.79 -1.67
N TRP A 53 9.23 -22.88 -0.34
CA TRP A 53 8.40 -22.02 0.49
C TRP A 53 9.20 -20.90 1.16
N GLY A 54 10.51 -20.84 0.90
CA GLY A 54 11.45 -19.85 1.40
C GLY A 54 11.28 -18.47 0.77
N PHE A 55 11.60 -17.45 1.55
CA PHE A 55 11.58 -16.06 1.12
C PHE A 55 12.60 -15.82 0.01
N ALA A 56 13.76 -16.46 0.02
CA ALA A 56 14.75 -16.29 -1.05
C ALA A 56 14.15 -16.64 -2.42
N MET A 57 13.49 -17.80 -2.54
CA MET A 57 12.85 -18.22 -3.79
C MET A 57 11.67 -17.32 -4.17
N LEU A 58 10.77 -17.09 -3.23
CA LEU A 58 9.51 -16.40 -3.52
C LEU A 58 9.71 -14.89 -3.69
N GLY A 59 10.66 -14.30 -2.95
CA GLY A 59 11.09 -12.92 -3.08
C GLY A 59 11.79 -12.70 -4.43
N GLY A 60 12.71 -13.58 -4.81
CA GLY A 60 13.33 -13.55 -6.14
C GLY A 60 12.28 -13.57 -7.25
N LYS A 61 11.34 -14.51 -7.20
CA LYS A 61 10.27 -14.61 -8.19
C LYS A 61 9.33 -13.39 -8.18
N TYR A 62 8.64 -13.13 -7.07
CA TYR A 62 7.54 -12.17 -7.07
C TYR A 62 7.96 -10.72 -6.88
N ILE A 63 9.12 -10.43 -6.28
CA ILE A 63 9.59 -9.06 -6.06
C ILE A 63 10.63 -8.65 -7.10
N HIS A 64 11.54 -9.54 -7.50
CA HIS A 64 12.53 -9.22 -8.56
C HIS A 64 12.10 -9.65 -9.96
N GLY A 65 10.97 -10.35 -10.10
CA GLY A 65 10.52 -10.83 -11.40
C GLY A 65 11.37 -11.97 -11.96
N GLU A 66 12.13 -12.67 -11.11
CA GLU A 66 12.88 -13.84 -11.57
C GLU A 66 11.96 -14.88 -12.21
N GLN A 67 12.54 -15.79 -13.00
CA GLN A 67 11.80 -16.77 -13.78
C GLN A 67 10.85 -16.14 -14.83
N GLY A 68 11.03 -14.84 -15.13
CA GLY A 68 10.23 -14.09 -16.09
C GLY A 68 8.89 -13.61 -15.53
N PHE A 69 8.70 -13.64 -14.21
CA PHE A 69 7.48 -13.16 -13.58
C PHE A 69 7.29 -11.65 -13.80
N ASN A 70 6.08 -11.23 -14.19
CA ASN A 70 5.74 -9.84 -14.50
C ASN A 70 6.75 -9.18 -15.46
N ASP A 71 7.06 -9.84 -16.58
CA ASP A 71 8.05 -9.38 -17.56
C ASP A 71 9.46 -9.08 -16.98
N GLY A 72 9.81 -9.70 -15.85
CA GLY A 72 11.08 -9.47 -15.16
C GLY A 72 11.09 -8.27 -14.21
N TYR A 73 9.94 -7.64 -13.94
CA TYR A 73 9.84 -6.49 -13.03
C TYR A 73 9.49 -6.86 -11.60
N GLY A 74 8.68 -7.91 -11.39
CA GLY A 74 8.13 -8.24 -10.07
C GLY A 74 7.17 -7.16 -9.52
N PHE A 75 6.85 -7.25 -8.23
CA PHE A 75 6.08 -6.24 -7.49
C PHE A 75 7.02 -5.22 -6.83
N PRO A 76 6.66 -3.93 -6.83
CA PRO A 76 7.56 -2.87 -6.39
C PRO A 76 7.70 -2.75 -4.88
N VAL A 77 6.74 -3.26 -4.09
CA VAL A 77 6.76 -3.21 -2.63
C VAL A 77 6.16 -4.46 -2.00
N PHE A 78 6.54 -4.76 -0.76
CA PHE A 78 5.92 -5.78 0.08
C PHE A 78 6.05 -5.44 1.57
N LEU A 79 5.07 -5.87 2.36
CA LEU A 79 5.12 -5.78 3.81
C LEU A 79 6.15 -6.78 4.35
N SER A 80 7.22 -6.26 4.93
CA SER A 80 8.21 -7.02 5.67
C SER A 80 7.64 -7.46 7.02
N HIS A 81 7.10 -6.50 7.77
CA HIS A 81 6.60 -6.67 9.14
C HIS A 81 5.33 -5.86 9.35
N GLY A 82 4.39 -6.36 10.15
CA GLY A 82 3.27 -5.59 10.67
C GLY A 82 3.32 -5.48 12.19
N PRO A 83 2.50 -4.61 12.80
CA PRO A 83 2.44 -4.51 14.25
C PRO A 83 1.83 -5.79 14.84
N THR A 84 2.24 -6.19 16.04
CA THR A 84 1.70 -7.39 16.70
C THR A 84 0.28 -7.22 17.24
N SER A 85 -0.21 -5.99 17.29
CA SER A 85 -1.53 -5.62 17.81
C SER A 85 -2.01 -4.32 17.17
N ASN A 86 -3.32 -4.09 17.18
CA ASN A 86 -3.91 -2.80 16.84
C ASN A 86 -3.80 -1.78 17.99
N TRP A 87 -3.25 -2.17 19.14
CA TRP A 87 -3.02 -1.27 20.28
C TRP A 87 -1.55 -0.79 20.29
N PRO A 88 -1.23 0.49 19.98
CA PRO A 88 0.13 1.04 19.92
C PRO A 88 1.23 0.55 20.89
N PRO A 89 1.10 0.48 22.23
CA PRO A 89 2.12 -0.06 23.13
C PRO A 89 2.38 -1.54 22.92
N ASP A 90 1.47 -2.26 22.28
CA ASP A 90 1.57 -3.69 21.97
C ASP A 90 1.94 -3.95 20.50
N SER A 91 2.59 -2.97 19.84
CA SER A 91 3.06 -3.09 18.45
C SER A 91 4.30 -3.98 18.30
N LEU A 92 5.12 -4.11 19.35
CA LEU A 92 6.28 -5.01 19.39
C LEU A 92 5.95 -6.34 20.10
N PRO A 93 6.60 -7.47 19.73
CA PRO A 93 6.38 -8.77 20.39
C PRO A 93 6.50 -8.72 21.92
N TYR A 94 5.59 -9.40 22.64
CA TYR A 94 5.66 -9.46 24.12
C TYR A 94 6.93 -10.16 24.62
N SER A 95 7.49 -11.06 23.82
CA SER A 95 8.78 -11.73 24.06
C SER A 95 9.52 -11.94 22.75
N PHE A 96 10.84 -11.88 22.79
CA PHE A 96 11.70 -12.12 21.63
C PHE A 96 13.00 -12.79 22.08
N CYS A 97 13.41 -13.88 21.42
CA CYS A 97 14.62 -14.66 21.74
C CYS A 97 14.78 -14.99 23.24
N GLY A 98 13.68 -15.38 23.90
CA GLY A 98 13.66 -15.74 25.32
C GLY A 98 13.68 -14.54 26.29
N GLN A 99 13.74 -13.31 25.79
CA GLN A 99 13.62 -12.09 26.58
C GLN A 99 12.20 -11.57 26.59
N SER A 100 11.70 -11.16 27.76
CA SER A 100 10.42 -10.46 27.87
C SER A 100 10.60 -8.97 27.60
N ARG A 101 9.62 -8.36 26.92
CA ARG A 101 9.61 -6.92 26.62
C ARG A 101 9.51 -6.09 27.91
N SER A 102 8.33 -6.01 28.53
CA SER A 102 8.01 -5.12 29.68
C SER A 102 8.19 -3.62 29.39
N GLY A 103 7.09 -2.91 29.16
CA GLY A 103 7.10 -1.54 28.63
C GLY A 103 7.09 -1.55 27.09
N VAL A 104 7.25 -0.38 26.48
CA VAL A 104 7.16 -0.20 25.01
C VAL A 104 8.34 -0.86 24.30
N LEU A 105 9.57 -0.40 24.54
CA LEU A 105 10.79 -0.97 23.94
C LEU A 105 11.37 -2.15 24.74
N GLY A 106 10.87 -2.36 25.94
CA GLY A 106 11.31 -3.43 26.80
C GLY A 106 12.66 -3.25 27.49
N SER A 107 13.16 -4.32 28.12
CA SER A 107 14.46 -4.32 28.81
C SER A 107 15.65 -4.17 27.86
N ALA A 108 16.83 -3.79 28.38
CA ALA A 108 18.04 -3.69 27.57
C ALA A 108 18.42 -5.02 26.89
N ALA A 109 18.15 -6.16 27.54
CA ALA A 109 18.38 -7.47 26.94
C ALA A 109 17.42 -7.72 25.77
N TYR A 110 16.13 -7.42 25.95
CA TYR A 110 15.15 -7.51 24.87
C TYR A 110 15.51 -6.60 23.68
N GLN A 111 15.90 -5.35 23.95
CA GLN A 111 16.31 -4.40 22.93
C GLN A 111 17.54 -4.89 22.16
N ALA A 112 18.52 -5.52 22.84
CA ALA A 112 19.69 -6.09 22.18
C ALA A 112 19.32 -7.22 21.21
N GLU A 113 18.46 -8.15 21.64
CA GLU A 113 17.99 -9.25 20.78
C GLU A 113 17.21 -8.74 19.57
N LEU A 114 16.26 -7.82 19.79
CA LEU A 114 15.44 -7.28 18.73
C LEU A 114 16.25 -6.39 17.77
N SER A 115 17.24 -5.66 18.28
CA SER A 115 18.16 -4.86 17.45
C SER A 115 19.02 -5.75 16.57
N GLN A 116 19.54 -6.86 17.11
CA GLN A 116 20.31 -7.83 16.33
C GLN A 116 19.46 -8.45 15.21
N TYR A 117 18.19 -8.74 15.48
CA TYR A 117 17.27 -9.23 14.46
C TYR A 117 17.03 -8.20 13.34
N PHE A 118 16.71 -6.96 13.69
CA PHE A 118 16.53 -5.90 12.68
C PHE A 118 17.80 -5.63 11.88
N GLN A 119 18.99 -5.70 12.49
CA GLN A 119 20.27 -5.61 11.77
C GLN A 119 20.46 -6.76 10.77
N ALA A 120 20.05 -7.97 11.13
CA ALA A 120 20.08 -9.10 10.21
C ALA A 120 19.12 -8.87 9.04
N ILE A 121 17.90 -8.36 9.31
CA ILE A 121 16.91 -8.01 8.28
C ILE A 121 17.47 -6.93 7.35
N ASP A 122 18.02 -5.85 7.90
CA ASP A 122 18.63 -4.75 7.14
C ASP A 122 19.75 -5.24 6.23
N SER A 123 20.63 -6.10 6.77
CA SER A 123 21.72 -6.70 6.02
C SER A 123 21.21 -7.52 4.85
N TYR A 124 20.16 -8.31 5.07
CA TYR A 124 19.56 -9.17 4.04
C TYR A 124 18.86 -8.34 2.95
N ILE A 125 17.98 -7.41 3.32
CA ILE A 125 17.29 -6.57 2.32
C ILE A 125 18.26 -5.68 1.55
N SER A 126 19.40 -5.34 2.13
CA SER A 126 20.44 -4.56 1.46
C SER A 126 21.29 -5.41 0.52
N SER A 127 21.68 -6.64 0.93
CA SER A 127 22.48 -7.55 0.09
C SER A 127 21.74 -8.02 -1.14
N ASP A 128 20.44 -8.28 -0.98
CA ASP A 128 19.58 -8.82 -2.03
C ASP A 128 18.69 -7.75 -2.67
N ASN A 129 18.99 -6.47 -2.46
CA ASN A 129 18.36 -5.34 -3.15
C ASN A 129 16.82 -5.25 -2.97
N TYR A 130 16.33 -5.61 -1.78
CA TYR A 130 14.94 -5.42 -1.36
C TYR A 130 14.68 -4.09 -0.62
N ALA A 131 15.72 -3.32 -0.26
CA ALA A 131 15.59 -2.11 0.56
C ALA A 131 14.52 -1.12 0.09
N ASN A 132 14.35 -0.92 -1.22
CA ASN A 132 13.35 -0.01 -1.77
C ASN A 132 11.92 -0.59 -1.78
N ALA A 133 11.80 -1.92 -1.69
CA ALA A 133 10.54 -2.65 -1.77
C ALA A 133 9.98 -3.04 -0.38
N ALA A 134 10.85 -3.37 0.57
CA ALA A 134 10.45 -3.82 1.89
C ALA A 134 9.97 -2.64 2.76
N TYR A 135 8.79 -2.77 3.37
CA TYR A 135 8.34 -1.81 4.39
C TYR A 135 7.84 -2.50 5.67
N TYR A 136 8.05 -1.87 6.81
CA TYR A 136 7.54 -2.27 8.13
C TYR A 136 6.39 -1.33 8.52
N HIS A 137 5.16 -1.85 8.64
CA HIS A 137 4.08 -1.14 9.31
C HIS A 137 4.31 -1.15 10.83
N ILE A 138 4.83 -0.05 11.38
CA ILE A 138 5.40 -0.03 12.74
C ILE A 138 4.36 0.01 13.86
N VAL A 139 3.27 0.75 13.65
CA VAL A 139 2.19 0.99 14.62
C VAL A 139 0.89 1.20 13.86
N ASN A 140 -0.20 0.60 14.34
CA ASN A 140 -1.54 0.81 13.81
C ASN A 140 -2.27 1.95 14.57
N GLU A 141 -2.76 2.92 13.81
CA GLU A 141 -3.66 4.03 14.18
C GLU A 141 -3.42 4.66 15.58
N PRO A 142 -2.25 5.27 15.84
CA PRO A 142 -1.99 5.98 17.10
C PRO A 142 -3.00 7.13 17.30
N GLN A 143 -3.67 7.22 18.47
CA GLN A 143 -4.80 8.16 18.67
C GLN A 143 -4.48 9.33 19.61
N THR A 144 -3.32 9.31 20.27
CA THR A 144 -2.98 10.25 21.34
C THR A 144 -1.51 10.69 21.29
N ASP A 145 -1.17 11.80 21.95
CA ASP A 145 0.23 12.24 22.12
C ASP A 145 1.12 11.15 22.76
N GLY A 146 0.54 10.32 23.63
CA GLY A 146 1.22 9.16 24.21
C GLY A 146 1.54 8.10 23.16
N ASP A 147 0.61 7.85 22.23
CA ASP A 147 0.81 6.92 21.13
C ASP A 147 1.81 7.46 20.11
N TYR A 148 1.77 8.76 19.81
CA TYR A 148 2.78 9.40 18.96
C TYR A 148 4.19 9.29 19.56
N THR A 149 4.30 9.39 20.88
CA THR A 149 5.57 9.13 21.59
C THR A 149 6.03 7.68 21.41
N ILE A 150 5.11 6.72 21.42
CA ILE A 150 5.40 5.30 21.17
C ILE A 150 5.88 5.08 19.74
N VAL A 151 5.22 5.69 18.75
CA VAL A 151 5.65 5.64 17.35
C VAL A 151 7.08 6.17 17.22
N GLY A 152 7.36 7.34 17.78
CA GLY A 152 8.71 7.93 17.76
C GLY A 152 9.77 7.03 18.42
N GLN A 153 9.45 6.41 19.56
CA GLN A 153 10.34 5.45 20.24
C GLN A 153 10.65 4.23 19.38
N ILE A 154 9.62 3.60 18.81
CA ILE A 154 9.77 2.42 17.97
C ILE A 154 10.53 2.78 16.69
N SER A 155 10.16 3.89 16.05
CA SER A 155 10.77 4.34 14.81
C SER A 155 12.26 4.66 14.98
N ALA A 156 12.64 5.38 16.03
CA ALA A 156 14.04 5.68 16.30
C ALA A 156 14.88 4.42 16.62
N PHE A 157 14.26 3.44 17.30
CA PHE A 157 14.88 2.15 17.56
C PHE A 157 15.12 1.36 16.27
N VAL A 158 14.11 1.27 15.40
CA VAL A 158 14.20 0.60 14.09
C VAL A 158 15.21 1.30 13.21
N GLU A 159 15.17 2.63 13.09
CA GLU A 159 16.10 3.41 12.25
C GLU A 159 17.57 3.19 12.65
N THR A 160 17.82 3.04 13.96
CA THR A 160 19.17 2.74 14.47
C THR A 160 19.64 1.34 14.08
N ALA A 161 18.73 0.37 14.00
CA ALA A 161 19.05 -1.03 13.75
C ALA A 161 18.96 -1.44 12.27
N ALA A 162 18.06 -0.82 11.51
CA ALA A 162 17.70 -1.16 10.14
C ALA A 162 17.34 0.08 9.30
N PRO A 163 18.30 0.97 9.01
CA PRO A 163 18.06 2.23 8.31
C PRO A 163 17.61 2.07 6.84
N HIS A 164 17.75 0.88 6.25
CA HIS A 164 17.28 0.59 4.89
C HIS A 164 15.89 -0.04 4.86
N LEU A 165 15.32 -0.39 6.02
CA LEU A 165 13.96 -0.92 6.12
C LEU A 165 12.98 0.26 6.22
N ARG A 166 12.21 0.47 5.14
CA ARG A 166 11.24 1.57 5.09
C ARG A 166 10.18 1.42 6.18
N GLN A 167 9.84 2.51 6.85
CA GLN A 167 8.87 2.53 7.94
C GLN A 167 7.55 3.16 7.48
N LEU A 168 6.45 2.42 7.67
CA LEU A 168 5.09 2.86 7.40
C LEU A 168 4.32 3.05 8.71
N VAL A 169 3.58 4.14 8.84
CA VAL A 169 2.62 4.35 9.93
C VAL A 169 1.24 4.69 9.36
N SER A 170 0.20 4.07 9.90
CA SER A 170 -1.20 4.33 9.53
C SER A 170 -1.73 5.58 10.26
N GLU A 171 -1.16 6.74 9.93
CA GLU A 171 -1.47 8.04 10.53
C GLU A 171 -1.25 9.15 9.48
N GLN A 172 -1.92 10.29 9.63
CA GLN A 172 -1.53 11.51 8.91
C GLN A 172 -0.15 12.01 9.33
N VAL A 173 0.43 12.87 8.49
CA VAL A 173 1.69 13.55 8.82
C VAL A 173 1.56 14.33 10.11
N GLU A 174 2.26 13.85 11.14
CA GLU A 174 2.15 14.37 12.51
C GLU A 174 3.50 14.87 13.03
N PRO A 175 3.63 16.19 13.30
CA PRO A 175 4.83 16.78 13.91
C PRO A 175 5.31 16.09 15.18
N ALA A 176 4.41 15.59 16.03
CA ALA A 176 4.80 14.89 17.25
C ALA A 176 5.60 13.61 16.98
N ILE A 177 5.41 12.99 15.80
CA ILE A 177 6.13 11.78 15.38
C ILE A 177 7.43 12.17 14.68
N TYR A 178 7.38 12.96 13.60
CA TYR A 178 8.60 13.23 12.80
C TYR A 178 9.60 14.17 13.47
N ASN A 179 9.21 14.92 14.52
CA ASN A 179 10.16 15.68 15.34
C ASN A 179 10.73 14.86 16.50
N TYR A 180 10.29 13.61 16.70
CA TYR A 180 10.87 12.74 17.71
C TYR A 180 12.34 12.46 17.36
N PRO A 181 13.30 12.65 18.29
CA PRO A 181 14.71 12.50 17.98
C PRO A 181 15.07 11.10 17.44
N GLY A 182 15.60 11.06 16.22
CA GLY A 182 16.04 9.83 15.56
C GLY A 182 14.93 9.03 14.88
N ALA A 183 13.66 9.44 14.97
CA ALA A 183 12.59 8.81 14.22
C ALA A 183 12.67 9.17 12.73
N LYS A 184 12.26 8.22 11.89
CA LYS A 184 12.13 8.37 10.45
C LYS A 184 10.92 7.57 9.98
N ILE A 185 10.03 8.23 9.24
CA ILE A 185 8.87 7.59 8.61
C ILE A 185 9.07 7.76 7.11
N ASP A 186 9.06 6.66 6.36
CA ASP A 186 9.22 6.69 4.91
C ASP A 186 7.86 6.69 4.21
N ILE A 187 6.79 6.22 4.87
CA ILE A 187 5.44 6.15 4.31
C ILE A 187 4.41 6.56 5.37
N TRP A 188 3.70 7.65 5.11
CA TRP A 188 2.52 8.03 5.88
C TRP A 188 1.28 7.46 5.26
N MET A 189 0.38 6.91 6.07
CA MET A 189 -0.85 6.31 5.60
C MET A 189 -2.09 6.88 6.31
N PRO A 190 -2.52 8.11 5.96
CA PRO A 190 -3.75 8.71 6.46
C PRO A 190 -5.01 8.12 5.80
N THR A 191 -6.14 8.21 6.52
CA THR A 191 -7.44 8.10 5.88
C THR A 191 -7.66 9.29 4.96
N ILE A 192 -8.54 9.15 3.97
CA ILE A 192 -8.89 10.29 3.11
C ILE A 192 -9.45 11.47 3.94
N SER A 193 -10.16 11.20 5.05
CA SER A 193 -10.67 12.22 5.98
C SER A 193 -9.57 12.96 6.73
N ASN A 194 -8.52 12.25 7.15
CA ASN A 194 -7.44 12.83 7.95
C ASN A 194 -6.27 13.35 7.09
N TYR A 195 -6.29 13.15 5.77
CA TYR A 195 -5.21 13.60 4.90
C TYR A 195 -5.06 15.14 4.91
N GLU A 196 -3.88 15.59 5.33
CA GLU A 196 -3.46 17.00 5.35
C GLU A 196 -2.50 17.28 4.19
N SER A 197 -3.00 17.90 3.11
CA SER A 197 -2.24 18.08 1.87
C SER A 197 -0.98 18.91 2.05
N GLU A 198 -1.04 20.05 2.75
CA GLU A 198 0.13 20.92 2.93
C GLU A 198 1.27 20.22 3.67
N LYS A 199 0.98 19.53 4.77
CA LYS A 199 1.99 18.75 5.51
C LYS A 199 2.52 17.59 4.68
N SER A 200 1.62 16.86 4.02
CA SER A 200 1.98 15.72 3.17
C SER A 200 2.92 16.14 2.04
N HIS A 201 2.58 17.23 1.35
CA HIS A 201 3.37 17.79 0.27
C HIS A 201 4.75 18.26 0.73
N ASP A 202 4.85 18.87 1.92
CA ASP A 202 6.13 19.24 2.53
C ASP A 202 7.03 18.01 2.75
N ARG A 203 6.48 16.94 3.34
CA ARG A 203 7.21 15.69 3.54
C ARG A 203 7.67 15.06 2.22
N GLN A 204 6.76 14.95 1.25
CA GLN A 204 7.07 14.38 -0.06
C GLN A 204 8.15 15.17 -0.82
N GLN A 205 8.14 16.50 -0.75
CA GLN A 205 9.08 17.34 -1.48
C GLN A 205 10.46 17.44 -0.84
N TYR A 206 10.53 17.42 0.49
CA TYR A 206 11.75 17.82 1.21
C TYR A 206 12.34 16.73 2.10
N HIS A 207 11.64 15.59 2.27
CA HIS A 207 12.03 14.54 3.21
C HIS A 207 12.12 13.13 2.60
N ASP A 208 11.84 12.97 1.30
CA ASP A 208 11.86 11.66 0.61
C ASP A 208 10.88 10.65 1.23
N GLU A 209 9.70 11.14 1.61
CA GLU A 209 8.63 10.36 2.22
C GLU A 209 7.45 10.22 1.25
N ASP A 210 6.82 9.06 1.22
CA ASP A 210 5.61 8.82 0.42
C ASP A 210 4.35 9.02 1.28
N VAL A 211 3.23 9.32 0.63
CA VAL A 211 1.91 9.31 1.29
C VAL A 211 0.93 8.40 0.56
N TRP A 212 0.38 7.43 1.28
CA TRP A 212 -0.59 6.48 0.77
C TRP A 212 -1.94 6.70 1.43
N TRP A 213 -3.04 6.73 0.68
CA TRP A 213 -4.36 6.70 1.31
C TRP A 213 -4.78 5.29 1.69
N TYR A 214 -5.48 5.19 2.81
CA TYR A 214 -6.39 4.08 3.05
C TYR A 214 -7.79 4.60 3.35
N TYR A 215 -8.74 3.68 3.40
CA TYR A 215 -10.14 3.98 3.62
C TYR A 215 -10.68 3.15 4.77
N LEU A 216 -11.54 3.78 5.56
CA LEU A 216 -12.32 3.15 6.60
C LEU A 216 -13.81 3.36 6.32
N TYR A 217 -14.63 2.58 7.00
CA TYR A 217 -16.09 2.71 6.96
C TYR A 217 -16.58 4.10 7.41
N GLY A 218 -15.78 4.83 8.20
CA GLY A 218 -16.11 6.17 8.71
C GLY A 218 -15.74 7.32 7.77
N ASP A 219 -15.17 7.04 6.60
CA ASP A 219 -14.93 8.06 5.57
C ASP A 219 -16.26 8.37 4.84
N ASP A 220 -17.06 9.22 5.47
CA ASP A 220 -18.43 9.55 5.06
C ASP A 220 -18.50 10.63 3.95
N PRO A 221 -19.62 10.69 3.18
CA PRO A 221 -19.88 11.80 2.27
C PRO A 221 -19.75 13.17 2.94
N PRO A 222 -19.23 14.20 2.24
CA PRO A 222 -19.02 14.25 0.79
C PRO A 222 -17.69 13.65 0.30
N LEU A 223 -16.91 12.99 1.17
CA LEU A 223 -15.73 12.26 0.74
C LEU A 223 -16.13 10.97 0.00
N PRO A 224 -15.35 10.54 -1.01
CA PRO A 224 -15.59 9.29 -1.69
C PRO A 224 -15.13 8.12 -0.84
N ASN A 225 -15.84 6.99 -0.95
CA ASN A 225 -15.46 5.76 -0.30
C ASN A 225 -15.53 4.57 -1.27
N PRO A 226 -14.38 4.11 -1.81
CA PRO A 226 -14.35 3.03 -2.79
C PRO A 226 -14.59 1.65 -2.17
N ILE A 227 -14.52 1.52 -0.83
CA ILE A 227 -14.60 0.22 -0.15
C ILE A 227 -16.03 -0.15 0.25
N LEU A 228 -16.99 0.78 0.29
CA LEU A 228 -18.33 0.50 0.78
C LEU A 228 -19.36 0.30 -0.35
N MET A 229 -20.29 -0.63 -0.14
CA MET A 229 -21.43 -0.86 -1.06
C MET A 229 -22.56 0.16 -0.88
N SER A 230 -22.57 0.89 0.24
CA SER A 230 -23.47 2.00 0.51
C SER A 230 -23.12 3.25 -0.32
N HIS A 231 -21.92 3.30 -0.89
CA HIS A 231 -21.43 4.41 -1.72
C HIS A 231 -21.70 4.21 -3.22
N PRO A 232 -21.89 5.29 -4.00
CA PRO A 232 -21.94 5.25 -5.45
C PRO A 232 -20.70 4.58 -6.05
N GLY A 233 -20.89 3.57 -6.90
CA GLY A 233 -19.77 2.83 -7.52
C GLY A 233 -18.81 3.68 -8.36
N VAL A 234 -19.22 4.88 -8.79
CA VAL A 234 -18.35 5.85 -9.50
C VAL A 234 -17.18 6.33 -8.63
N GLU A 235 -17.35 6.36 -7.31
CA GLU A 235 -16.32 6.79 -6.36
C GLU A 235 -15.09 5.87 -6.38
N ALA A 236 -15.30 4.57 -6.63
CA ALA A 236 -14.21 3.62 -6.85
C ALA A 236 -13.37 3.96 -8.07
N ARG A 237 -14.00 4.30 -9.21
CA ARG A 237 -13.27 4.70 -10.42
C ARG A 237 -12.63 6.08 -10.30
N LEU A 238 -13.25 7.01 -9.58
CA LEU A 238 -12.67 8.34 -9.35
C LEU A 238 -11.51 8.37 -8.38
N THR A 239 -11.36 7.35 -7.53
CA THR A 239 -10.35 7.33 -6.48
C THR A 239 -8.93 7.63 -7.01
N PRO A 240 -8.44 7.03 -8.12
CA PRO A 240 -7.13 7.36 -8.67
C PRO A 240 -7.04 8.78 -9.26
N TRP A 241 -8.15 9.33 -9.80
CA TRP A 241 -8.20 10.73 -10.25
C TRP A 241 -8.05 11.72 -9.08
N LEU A 242 -8.66 11.40 -7.94
CA LEU A 242 -8.51 12.17 -6.71
C LEU A 242 -7.10 12.05 -6.14
N ALA A 243 -6.51 10.84 -6.16
CA ALA A 243 -5.12 10.63 -5.78
C ALA A 243 -4.17 11.47 -6.65
N TRP A 244 -4.42 11.58 -7.96
CA TRP A 244 -3.69 12.51 -8.84
C TRP A 244 -3.84 13.96 -8.39
N ALA A 245 -5.08 14.43 -8.20
CA ALA A 245 -5.38 15.82 -7.82
C ALA A 245 -4.70 16.21 -6.50
N GLU A 246 -4.71 15.31 -5.53
CA GLU A 246 -4.16 15.53 -4.18
C GLU A 246 -2.68 15.14 -4.05
N ARG A 247 -2.04 14.66 -5.13
CA ARG A 247 -0.63 14.24 -5.21
C ARG A 247 -0.26 13.09 -4.26
N VAL A 248 -1.15 12.13 -4.13
CA VAL A 248 -0.97 10.93 -3.30
C VAL A 248 -0.16 9.89 -4.09
N ASP A 249 0.80 9.22 -3.43
CA ASP A 249 1.71 8.28 -4.08
C ASP A 249 1.15 6.85 -4.18
N GLY A 250 0.21 6.48 -3.30
CA GLY A 250 -0.30 5.11 -3.23
C GLY A 250 -1.68 4.97 -2.58
N LEU A 251 -2.27 3.79 -2.76
CA LEU A 251 -3.53 3.40 -2.16
C LEU A 251 -3.34 2.07 -1.43
N LEU A 252 -3.93 1.93 -0.26
CA LEU A 252 -3.93 0.71 0.54
C LEU A 252 -5.35 0.37 1.00
N HIS A 253 -5.67 -0.92 1.00
CA HIS A 253 -6.84 -1.44 1.71
C HIS A 253 -6.42 -2.54 2.68
N TYR A 254 -6.99 -2.52 3.88
CA TYR A 254 -6.52 -3.34 5.00
C TYR A 254 -6.93 -4.82 4.86
N SER A 255 -8.01 -5.14 4.13
CA SER A 255 -8.45 -6.52 3.87
C SER A 255 -9.25 -6.64 2.58
N ALA A 256 -8.91 -7.59 1.71
CA ALA A 256 -9.65 -7.79 0.45
C ALA A 256 -10.56 -9.04 0.44
N THR A 257 -10.46 -9.89 1.48
CA THR A 257 -11.05 -11.24 1.51
C THR A 257 -11.53 -11.65 2.91
N ASP A 258 -12.03 -10.72 3.72
CA ASP A 258 -12.62 -11.07 5.03
C ASP A 258 -13.98 -11.76 4.84
N TRP A 259 -13.97 -13.07 4.61
CA TRP A 259 -15.16 -13.85 4.24
C TRP A 259 -15.88 -14.48 5.44
N SER A 260 -15.77 -13.87 6.62
CA SER A 260 -16.42 -14.35 7.84
C SER A 260 -17.21 -13.23 8.54
N PRO A 261 -18.55 -13.14 8.37
CA PRO A 261 -19.44 -14.08 7.70
C PRO A 261 -19.31 -14.14 6.16
N ASN A 262 -19.99 -15.10 5.54
CA ASN A 262 -19.98 -15.30 4.08
C ASN A 262 -20.58 -14.08 3.35
N PRO A 263 -19.81 -13.32 2.55
CA PRO A 263 -20.27 -12.06 1.95
C PRO A 263 -21.34 -12.24 0.88
N TRP A 264 -21.56 -13.46 0.37
CA TRP A 264 -22.67 -13.77 -0.53
C TRP A 264 -24.04 -13.67 0.15
N ASP A 265 -24.09 -13.94 1.46
CA ASP A 265 -25.32 -13.94 2.26
C ASP A 265 -25.43 -12.68 3.14
N ASP A 266 -24.30 -12.25 3.72
CA ASP A 266 -24.21 -11.10 4.61
C ASP A 266 -23.04 -10.19 4.21
N PRO A 267 -23.29 -9.10 3.47
CA PRO A 267 -22.24 -8.21 3.00
C PRO A 267 -21.67 -7.30 4.09
N ASN A 268 -22.20 -7.29 5.32
CA ASN A 268 -21.63 -6.52 6.44
C ASN A 268 -20.68 -7.40 7.27
N VAL A 269 -19.57 -7.80 6.66
CA VAL A 269 -18.68 -8.80 7.27
C VAL A 269 -17.96 -8.30 8.53
N THR A 270 -17.60 -7.02 8.57
CA THR A 270 -16.92 -6.40 9.72
C THR A 270 -17.89 -5.93 10.81
N GLY A 271 -19.19 -5.92 10.52
CA GLY A 271 -20.23 -5.33 11.37
C GLY A 271 -20.30 -3.80 11.30
N GLN A 272 -19.50 -3.15 10.45
CA GLN A 272 -19.47 -1.69 10.30
C GLN A 272 -20.40 -1.21 9.18
N ASP A 273 -20.18 -1.64 7.94
CA ASP A 273 -21.04 -1.36 6.79
C ASP A 273 -20.87 -2.44 5.70
N ASN A 274 -21.83 -2.53 4.78
CA ASN A 274 -21.81 -3.44 3.65
C ASN A 274 -20.59 -3.18 2.76
N GLY A 275 -19.83 -4.22 2.45
CA GLY A 275 -18.67 -4.15 1.57
C GLY A 275 -17.33 -3.91 2.28
N ASP A 276 -17.35 -3.46 3.53
CA ASP A 276 -16.16 -3.24 4.33
C ASP A 276 -15.41 -4.57 4.55
N GLY A 277 -14.07 -4.58 4.40
CA GLY A 277 -13.24 -5.78 4.61
C GLY A 277 -13.15 -6.77 3.44
N PHE A 278 -13.84 -6.52 2.31
CA PHE A 278 -13.67 -7.33 1.11
C PHE A 278 -13.91 -6.59 -0.21
N PHE A 279 -13.10 -6.94 -1.21
CA PHE A 279 -13.31 -6.59 -2.62
C PHE A 279 -13.62 -7.81 -3.48
N PHE A 280 -13.22 -9.00 -3.00
CA PHE A 280 -13.44 -10.26 -3.68
C PHE A 280 -14.43 -11.09 -2.89
N TYR A 281 -15.25 -11.84 -3.60
CA TYR A 281 -16.09 -12.87 -3.03
C TYR A 281 -15.41 -14.23 -3.09
N PRO A 282 -15.72 -15.15 -2.15
CA PRO A 282 -15.23 -16.51 -2.23
C PRO A 282 -15.78 -17.17 -3.50
N PRO A 283 -15.00 -18.01 -4.21
CA PRO A 283 -15.46 -18.57 -5.48
C PRO A 283 -16.68 -19.50 -5.33
N ARG A 284 -16.92 -20.05 -4.14
CA ARG A 284 -18.13 -20.81 -3.81
C ARG A 284 -19.09 -19.95 -3.00
N GLN A 285 -20.31 -19.81 -3.53
CA GLN A 285 -21.35 -19.01 -2.90
C GLN A 285 -21.84 -19.58 -1.56
N ASP A 286 -21.77 -20.90 -1.38
CA ASP A 286 -22.17 -21.58 -0.15
C ASP A 286 -21.11 -21.54 0.97
N GLY A 287 -20.00 -20.81 0.76
CA GLY A 287 -18.91 -20.70 1.73
C GLY A 287 -18.11 -21.98 1.92
N THR A 288 -18.35 -23.04 1.13
CA THR A 288 -17.61 -24.29 1.28
C THR A 288 -16.15 -24.14 0.87
N GLN A 289 -15.26 -24.77 1.61
CA GLN A 289 -13.82 -24.74 1.32
C GLN A 289 -13.54 -25.32 -0.07
N LEU A 290 -12.75 -24.60 -0.86
CA LEU A 290 -12.25 -25.08 -2.13
C LEU A 290 -11.14 -26.12 -1.92
N ALA A 291 -11.17 -27.17 -2.73
CA ALA A 291 -9.99 -27.99 -2.90
C ALA A 291 -8.91 -27.15 -3.58
N THR A 292 -7.67 -27.23 -3.09
CA THR A 292 -6.53 -26.48 -3.65
C THR A 292 -6.37 -26.72 -5.17
N CYS A 293 -6.72 -27.91 -5.66
CA CYS A 293 -6.74 -28.26 -7.08
C CYS A 293 -8.16 -28.67 -7.51
N GLY A 294 -8.68 -28.15 -8.64
CA GLY A 294 -9.98 -28.54 -9.19
C GLY A 294 -10.48 -27.70 -10.38
N GLU A 295 -11.47 -28.22 -11.11
CA GLU A 295 -12.04 -27.64 -12.34
C GLU A 295 -12.72 -26.27 -12.13
N ASN A 296 -13.25 -26.01 -10.93
CA ASN A 296 -13.80 -24.69 -10.56
C ASN A 296 -12.68 -23.77 -10.07
N GLY A 297 -11.57 -23.73 -10.81
CA GLY A 297 -10.27 -23.14 -10.44
C GLY A 297 -10.42 -21.92 -9.54
N ASN A 298 -9.58 -21.83 -8.51
CA ASN A 298 -9.61 -20.93 -7.34
C ASN A 298 -9.61 -19.42 -7.65
N ARG A 299 -10.33 -19.00 -8.69
CA ARG A 299 -10.44 -17.65 -9.20
C ARG A 299 -11.39 -16.91 -8.29
N LEU A 300 -10.85 -15.89 -7.63
CA LEU A 300 -11.65 -14.95 -6.88
C LEU A 300 -12.73 -14.32 -7.77
N VAL A 301 -13.89 -14.05 -7.19
CA VAL A 301 -14.94 -13.33 -7.91
C VAL A 301 -14.83 -11.85 -7.55
N PRO A 302 -14.40 -10.98 -8.47
CA PRO A 302 -14.24 -9.56 -8.18
C PRO A 302 -15.61 -8.89 -7.97
N SER A 303 -15.65 -7.88 -7.10
CA SER A 303 -16.81 -7.00 -6.97
C SER A 303 -16.82 -5.92 -8.06
N ILE A 304 -17.98 -5.28 -8.28
CA ILE A 304 -18.07 -4.12 -9.19
C ILE A 304 -17.18 -2.97 -8.69
N ARG A 305 -17.07 -2.78 -7.37
CA ARG A 305 -16.19 -1.76 -6.75
C ARG A 305 -14.73 -1.99 -7.16
N TRP A 306 -14.31 -3.25 -7.18
CA TRP A 306 -12.97 -3.65 -7.60
C TRP A 306 -12.68 -3.34 -9.07
N GLU A 307 -13.59 -3.74 -9.96
CA GLU A 307 -13.44 -3.47 -11.41
C GLU A 307 -13.45 -1.97 -11.71
N ASN A 308 -14.29 -1.19 -11.01
CA ASN A 308 -14.29 0.26 -11.13
C ASN A 308 -12.97 0.87 -10.66
N LEU A 309 -12.40 0.39 -9.55
CA LEU A 309 -11.08 0.85 -9.08
C LEU A 309 -9.99 0.52 -10.10
N ARG A 310 -10.00 -0.68 -10.69
CA ARG A 310 -9.12 -1.08 -11.79
C ARG A 310 -9.24 -0.11 -12.97
N ASP A 311 -10.45 0.20 -13.42
CA ASP A 311 -10.66 1.15 -14.52
C ASP A 311 -10.11 2.55 -14.18
N GLY A 312 -10.23 2.97 -12.93
CA GLY A 312 -9.62 4.21 -12.44
C GLY A 312 -8.09 4.17 -12.45
N MET A 313 -7.48 3.02 -12.13
CA MET A 313 -6.03 2.85 -12.19
C MET A 313 -5.52 2.89 -13.63
N GLU A 314 -6.24 2.30 -14.58
CA GLU A 314 -5.95 2.47 -16.02
C GLU A 314 -6.09 3.93 -16.47
N ASP A 315 -7.08 4.65 -15.95
CA ASP A 315 -7.22 6.08 -16.21
C ASP A 315 -6.00 6.86 -15.66
N TYR A 316 -5.52 6.52 -14.46
CA TYR A 316 -4.29 7.10 -13.87
C TYR A 316 -3.05 6.81 -14.74
N GLU A 317 -2.92 5.60 -15.29
CA GLU A 317 -1.84 5.27 -16.24
C GLU A 317 -1.87 6.21 -17.45
N TYR A 318 -3.04 6.64 -17.93
CA TYR A 318 -3.14 7.62 -19.02
C TYR A 318 -2.65 9.01 -18.57
N LEU A 319 -2.99 9.44 -17.35
CA LEU A 319 -2.49 10.70 -16.79
C LEU A 319 -0.95 10.67 -16.66
N TRP A 320 -0.42 9.53 -16.20
CA TRP A 320 1.02 9.29 -16.10
C TRP A 320 1.68 9.28 -17.47
N LEU A 321 1.13 8.59 -18.47
CA LEU A 321 1.66 8.61 -19.84
C LEU A 321 1.67 10.03 -20.44
N LEU A 322 0.70 10.86 -20.04
CA LEU A 322 0.59 12.24 -20.50
C LEU A 322 1.58 13.20 -19.83
N SER A 323 1.89 13.00 -18.54
CA SER A 323 2.63 14.00 -17.72
C SER A 323 3.84 13.47 -16.95
N GLY A 324 4.06 12.17 -16.89
CA GLY A 324 4.96 11.51 -15.93
C GLY A 324 4.38 11.50 -14.51
N LYS A 325 5.24 11.27 -13.49
CA LYS A 325 4.86 11.36 -12.08
C LYS A 325 4.36 12.79 -11.78
N PRO A 326 3.15 12.98 -11.22
CA PRO A 326 2.62 14.30 -10.93
C PRO A 326 3.54 15.05 -9.96
N GLN A 327 3.90 16.28 -10.33
CA GLN A 327 4.77 17.13 -9.54
C GLN A 327 3.94 18.05 -8.64
N ILE A 328 4.29 18.09 -7.36
CA ILE A 328 3.69 19.01 -6.37
C ILE A 328 4.12 20.45 -6.67
N GLY A 329 3.20 21.40 -6.53
CA GLY A 329 3.48 22.84 -6.74
C GLY A 329 3.76 23.23 -8.20
N SER A 330 3.61 22.31 -9.14
CA SER A 330 3.82 22.52 -10.58
C SER A 330 2.56 22.19 -11.36
N ASN A 331 2.38 22.85 -12.51
CA ASN A 331 1.31 22.53 -13.44
C ASN A 331 1.68 21.29 -14.27
N ASN A 332 0.95 20.21 -14.11
CA ASN A 332 1.10 18.98 -14.87
C ASN A 332 0.14 19.01 -16.06
N ARG A 333 0.54 18.42 -17.19
CA ARG A 333 -0.28 18.48 -18.42
C ARG A 333 -1.67 17.86 -18.22
N ALA A 334 -1.75 16.81 -17.42
CA ALA A 334 -2.98 16.12 -17.06
C ALA A 334 -3.88 16.92 -16.10
N ASP A 335 -3.37 17.92 -15.36
CA ASP A 335 -4.15 18.64 -14.34
C ASP A 335 -5.40 19.28 -14.96
N SER A 336 -5.30 19.88 -16.14
CA SER A 336 -6.46 20.48 -16.82
C SER A 336 -7.54 19.47 -17.26
N PHE A 337 -7.20 18.18 -17.36
CA PHE A 337 -8.18 17.11 -17.59
C PHE A 337 -8.79 16.66 -16.27
N VAL A 338 -7.97 16.51 -15.23
CA VAL A 338 -8.44 16.15 -13.89
C VAL A 338 -9.39 17.21 -13.32
N ASP A 339 -9.10 18.50 -13.52
CA ASP A 339 -9.93 19.64 -13.06
C ASP A 339 -11.36 19.64 -13.65
N GLN A 340 -11.58 18.95 -14.77
CA GLN A 340 -12.92 18.78 -15.35
C GLN A 340 -13.79 17.83 -14.51
N LEU A 341 -13.17 16.87 -13.82
CA LEU A 341 -13.84 15.86 -13.00
C LEU A 341 -13.73 16.15 -11.51
N VAL A 342 -12.62 16.72 -11.04
CA VAL A 342 -12.27 16.86 -9.63
C VAL A 342 -11.94 18.32 -9.35
N GLN A 343 -12.79 19.00 -8.58
CA GLN A 343 -12.52 20.37 -8.11
C GLN A 343 -11.94 20.38 -6.69
N SER A 344 -12.26 19.37 -5.87
CA SER A 344 -11.60 19.08 -4.59
C SER A 344 -11.91 17.63 -4.16
N ARG A 345 -11.29 17.15 -3.07
CA ARG A 345 -11.65 15.86 -2.44
C ARG A 345 -13.13 15.68 -2.12
N THR A 346 -13.88 16.78 -1.97
CA THR A 346 -15.30 16.77 -1.59
C THR A 346 -16.21 17.29 -2.70
N LEU A 347 -15.65 17.64 -3.86
CA LEU A 347 -16.40 18.15 -5.01
C LEU A 347 -15.81 17.57 -6.30
N TYR A 348 -16.50 16.56 -6.81
CA TYR A 348 -16.10 15.80 -7.99
C TYR A 348 -17.34 15.31 -8.76
N SER A 349 -17.14 14.86 -10.00
CA SER A 349 -18.22 14.38 -10.86
C SER A 349 -18.81 13.07 -10.35
N HIS A 350 -20.14 12.96 -10.34
CA HIS A 350 -20.82 11.68 -10.12
C HIS A 350 -21.42 11.13 -11.43
N ILE A 351 -20.99 11.64 -12.59
CA ILE A 351 -21.56 11.32 -13.91
C ILE A 351 -20.60 10.39 -14.66
N PRO A 352 -20.91 9.09 -14.79
CA PRO A 352 -19.99 8.12 -15.41
C PRO A 352 -19.57 8.47 -16.85
N THR A 353 -20.44 9.12 -17.62
CA THR A 353 -20.11 9.51 -19.00
C THR A 353 -19.06 10.62 -19.06
N GLU A 354 -18.97 11.50 -18.05
CA GLU A 354 -17.93 12.52 -18.01
C GLU A 354 -16.55 11.90 -17.84
N LEU A 355 -16.43 10.82 -17.03
CA LEU A 355 -15.17 10.09 -16.90
C LEU A 355 -14.71 9.51 -18.24
N GLU A 356 -15.62 8.89 -19.01
CA GLU A 356 -15.28 8.33 -20.33
C GLU A 356 -14.88 9.39 -21.35
N ASP A 357 -15.59 10.52 -21.35
CA ASP A 357 -15.30 11.64 -22.23
C ASP A 357 -13.92 12.23 -21.92
N VAL A 358 -13.59 12.40 -20.64
CA VAL A 358 -12.28 12.92 -20.21
C VAL A 358 -11.17 11.90 -20.44
N ARG A 359 -11.38 10.60 -20.16
CA ARG A 359 -10.42 9.52 -20.52
C ARG A 359 -10.10 9.57 -22.01
N THR A 360 -11.11 9.69 -22.85
CA THR A 360 -10.95 9.79 -24.32
C THR A 360 -10.18 11.05 -24.70
N ALA A 361 -10.43 12.18 -24.04
CA ALA A 361 -9.71 13.43 -24.27
C ALA A 361 -8.23 13.32 -23.87
N VAL A 362 -7.91 12.67 -22.75
CA VAL A 362 -6.52 12.39 -22.32
C VAL A 362 -5.84 11.49 -23.35
N ALA A 363 -6.49 10.40 -23.79
CA ALA A 363 -5.96 9.50 -24.82
C ALA A 363 -5.62 10.25 -26.12
N ASN A 364 -6.51 11.13 -26.57
CA ASN A 364 -6.28 11.96 -27.75
C ASN A 364 -5.09 12.91 -27.56
N ALA A 365 -4.89 13.45 -26.36
CA ALA A 365 -3.76 14.31 -26.04
C ALA A 365 -2.42 13.54 -25.99
N ILE A 366 -2.43 12.27 -25.57
CA ILE A 366 -1.26 11.38 -25.63
C ILE A 366 -0.88 11.12 -27.09
N LEU A 367 -1.86 10.76 -27.93
CA LEU A 367 -1.63 10.41 -29.34
C LEU A 367 -1.28 11.63 -30.21
N ASN A 368 -1.75 12.81 -29.83
CA ASN A 368 -1.52 14.06 -30.54
C ASN A 368 -0.85 15.08 -29.60
N PRO A 369 0.42 14.88 -29.24
CA PRO A 369 1.13 15.85 -28.42
C PRO A 369 1.19 17.20 -29.17
N PRO A 370 1.04 18.35 -28.48
CA PRO A 370 1.19 19.64 -29.11
C PRO A 370 2.56 19.69 -29.79
N VAL A 371 2.57 20.11 -31.05
CA VAL A 371 3.83 20.40 -31.76
C VAL A 371 4.54 21.46 -30.92
N TYR A 372 5.74 21.14 -30.42
CA TYR A 372 6.52 22.08 -29.61
C TYR A 372 6.62 23.41 -30.35
N ASP A 373 5.99 24.43 -29.76
CA ASP A 373 6.05 25.77 -30.30
C ASP A 373 7.37 26.41 -29.86
N TYR A 374 8.37 26.40 -30.75
CA TYR A 374 9.70 26.97 -30.48
C TYR A 374 9.71 28.52 -30.48
N HIS A 375 8.57 29.18 -30.22
CA HIS A 375 8.53 30.63 -30.15
C HIS A 375 9.20 31.13 -28.87
N VAL A 376 10.19 32.01 -29.05
CA VAL A 376 10.80 32.79 -27.99
C VAL A 376 9.88 33.97 -27.68
N TYR A 377 9.25 33.97 -26.51
CA TYR A 377 8.55 35.14 -26.00
C TYR A 377 9.58 36.08 -25.34
N LEU A 378 9.86 37.21 -26.00
CA LEU A 378 10.69 38.27 -25.44
C LEU A 378 9.84 39.10 -24.46
N PRO A 379 10.30 39.35 -23.22
CA PRO A 379 9.58 40.22 -22.30
C PRO A 379 9.63 41.66 -22.81
N THR A 380 8.47 42.21 -23.21
CA THR A 380 8.34 43.66 -23.35
C THR A 380 8.20 44.25 -21.96
N VAL A 381 9.31 44.78 -21.43
CA VAL A 381 9.33 45.60 -20.21
C VAL A 381 8.42 46.81 -20.45
N LYS A 382 7.34 46.95 -19.66
CA LYS A 382 6.70 48.26 -19.48
C LYS A 382 7.48 48.98 -18.38
N GLN A 383 8.11 50.09 -18.76
CA GLN A 383 8.71 51.07 -17.83
C GLN A 383 7.68 51.64 -16.86
#